data_AF-A0A6L2G7R8-F1
#
_entry.id   AF-A0A6L2G7R8-F1
#
_cell.length_a   1.000
_cell.length_b   1.000
_cell.length_c   1.000
_cell.angle_alpha   90.00
_cell.angle_beta   90.00
_cell.angle_gamma   90.00
#
_symmetry.space_group_name_H-M   'P 1'
#
loop_
_entity.id
_entity.type
_entity.pdbx_description
1 polymer ?
#
loop_
_entity_poly.entity_id
_entity_poly.type
_entity_poly.pdbx_seq_one_letter_code
_entity_poly.pdbx_strand_id
1 'polypeptide(L)'
;EEHANKKKYAQDFTPVAISSVASQLVRGLTDGQGGTRLDVAAGTGSLTIRKWYEDCLKYSPFDYLPSMYLYQCEELSDRALPFLLFNLLIRGMNATVIHGDALTREAKQMYFIQNDKDDLLNFSSFNIMPHSETVEKEFNIHKWLEPVIEHIESPLSVADRYLNELEIEDEETSQLKLF
;
A
#
# COMPACT_ATOMS: atom_id res chain seq x y z
N GLU A 1 -18.16 -3.65 21.85
CA GLU A 1 -17.34 -2.43 21.99
C GLU A 1 -17.04 -1.91 20.60
N GLU A 2 -17.19 -0.61 20.34
CA GLU A 2 -16.88 -0.05 19.02
C GLU A 2 -15.37 -0.03 18.78
N HIS A 3 -14.94 -0.40 17.56
CA HIS A 3 -13.52 -0.42 17.20
C HIS A 3 -12.90 0.98 17.12
N ALA A 4 -13.71 2.03 16.90
CA ALA A 4 -13.30 3.42 17.05
C ALA A 4 -13.26 3.83 18.54
N ASN A 5 -12.15 4.41 19.01
CA ASN A 5 -12.03 4.84 20.41
C ASN A 5 -12.67 6.22 20.68
N LYS A 6 -13.97 6.33 20.48
CA LYS A 6 -14.68 7.61 20.63
C LYS A 6 -14.51 8.25 22.01
N LYS A 7 -14.44 7.44 23.07
CA LYS A 7 -14.31 7.94 24.45
C LYS A 7 -12.92 8.45 24.82
N LYS A 8 -11.85 7.81 24.33
CA LYS A 8 -10.47 8.15 24.73
C LYS A 8 -9.78 9.07 23.72
N TYR A 9 -10.04 8.86 22.43
CA TYR A 9 -9.34 9.53 21.34
C TYR A 9 -10.28 10.27 20.38
N ALA A 10 -11.58 10.35 20.70
CA ALA A 10 -12.60 10.97 19.85
C ALA A 10 -12.56 10.48 18.39
N GLN A 11 -12.14 9.23 18.17
CA GLN A 11 -12.11 8.63 16.85
C GLN A 11 -13.54 8.38 16.36
N ASP A 12 -13.81 8.79 15.14
CA ASP A 12 -15.02 8.49 14.39
C ASP A 12 -14.63 7.79 13.08
N PHE A 13 -15.50 6.92 12.57
CA PHE A 13 -15.33 6.36 11.24
C PHE A 13 -15.66 7.41 10.19
N THR A 14 -14.83 7.52 9.15
CA THR A 14 -15.13 8.39 8.00
C THR A 14 -16.33 7.82 7.24
N PRO A 15 -17.47 8.55 7.16
CA PRO A 15 -18.61 8.08 6.39
C PRO A 15 -18.26 8.01 4.91
N VAL A 16 -18.83 7.02 4.20
CA VAL A 16 -18.56 6.78 2.76
C VAL A 16 -18.76 8.03 1.91
N ALA A 17 -19.78 8.84 2.21
CA ALA A 17 -20.04 10.10 1.50
C ALA A 17 -18.85 11.08 1.58
N ILE A 18 -18.22 11.19 2.76
CA ILE A 18 -17.07 12.07 2.98
C ILE A 18 -15.85 11.52 2.24
N SER A 19 -15.58 10.22 2.36
CA SER A 19 -14.47 9.58 1.63
C SER A 19 -14.64 9.74 0.11
N SER A 20 -15.86 9.66 -0.41
CA SER A 20 -16.14 9.84 -1.82
C SER A 20 -15.85 11.27 -2.29
N VAL A 21 -16.32 12.27 -1.54
CA VAL A 21 -16.05 13.69 -1.85
C VAL A 21 -14.56 13.98 -1.79
N ALA A 22 -13.87 13.56 -0.73
CA ALA A 22 -12.43 13.76 -0.58
C ALA A 22 -11.64 13.13 -1.74
N SER A 23 -11.99 11.90 -2.10
CA SER A 23 -11.37 11.20 -3.23
C SER A 23 -11.65 11.89 -4.56
N GLN A 24 -12.82 12.50 -4.74
CA GLN A 24 -13.16 13.24 -5.95
C GLN A 24 -12.45 14.60 -6.04
N LEU A 25 -12.25 15.28 -4.91
CA LEU A 25 -11.55 16.58 -4.86
C LEU A 25 -10.10 16.49 -5.31
N VAL A 26 -9.45 15.35 -5.07
CA VAL A 26 -8.05 15.11 -5.48
C VAL A 26 -7.93 14.54 -6.91
N ARG A 27 -9.05 14.29 -7.61
CA ARG A 27 -9.04 13.99 -9.05
C ARG A 27 -8.55 15.23 -9.80
N GLY A 28 -7.83 15.09 -10.91
CA GLY A 28 -7.21 16.22 -11.61
C GLY A 28 -5.79 16.52 -11.11
N LEU A 29 -5.59 16.52 -9.79
CA LEU A 29 -4.29 16.85 -9.18
C LEU A 29 -3.28 15.70 -9.30
N THR A 30 -3.76 14.48 -9.50
CA THR A 30 -2.97 13.25 -9.59
C THR A 30 -3.22 12.52 -10.91
N ASP A 31 -3.50 13.25 -11.98
CA ASP A 31 -3.95 12.69 -13.26
C ASP A 31 -2.80 12.24 -14.18
N GLY A 32 -1.56 12.26 -13.69
CA GLY A 32 -0.51 11.41 -14.24
C GLY A 32 -0.90 9.93 -14.10
N GLN A 33 -0.43 9.08 -15.02
CA GLN A 33 -0.59 7.63 -14.86
C GLN A 33 0.17 7.20 -13.60
N GLY A 34 -0.54 6.54 -12.69
CA GLY A 34 0.05 5.99 -11.47
C GLY A 34 0.47 6.99 -10.39
N GLY A 35 1.15 6.49 -9.36
CA GLY A 35 1.78 7.29 -8.31
C GLY A 35 1.42 6.88 -6.88
N THR A 36 2.03 7.57 -5.92
CA THR A 36 1.90 7.27 -4.49
C THR A 36 0.75 8.05 -3.84
N ARG A 37 -0.02 7.40 -2.97
CA ARG A 37 -1.08 8.00 -2.14
C ARG A 37 -0.71 7.90 -0.68
N LEU A 38 -0.80 9.00 0.06
CA LEU A 38 -0.48 9.01 1.48
C LEU A 38 -1.74 9.20 2.33
N ASP A 39 -1.91 8.34 3.32
CA ASP A 39 -2.93 8.45 4.38
C ASP A 39 -2.26 8.29 5.75
N VAL A 40 -1.95 9.42 6.41
CA VAL A 40 -1.20 9.46 7.68
C VAL A 40 -2.02 9.08 8.92
N ALA A 41 -3.32 8.85 8.76
CA ALA A 41 -4.23 8.47 9.83
C ALA A 41 -5.27 7.50 9.27
N ALA A 42 -4.79 6.42 8.69
CA ALA A 42 -5.57 5.55 7.82
C ALA A 42 -6.75 4.88 8.55
N GLY A 43 -6.66 4.67 9.86
CA GLY A 43 -7.64 3.94 10.65
C GLY A 43 -7.79 2.53 10.11
N THR A 44 -8.99 2.20 9.62
CA THR A 44 -9.27 0.92 8.94
C THR A 44 -9.08 0.97 7.42
N GLY A 45 -8.61 2.10 6.88
CA GLY A 45 -8.31 2.31 5.47
C GLY A 45 -9.47 2.83 4.63
N SER A 46 -10.56 3.33 5.23
CA SER A 46 -11.76 3.73 4.48
C SER A 46 -11.51 4.78 3.40
N LEU A 47 -10.63 5.75 3.66
CA LEU A 47 -10.25 6.78 2.69
C LEU A 47 -9.33 6.20 1.61
N THR A 48 -8.29 5.47 2.01
CA THR A 48 -7.40 4.72 1.10
C THR A 48 -8.17 3.81 0.15
N ILE A 49 -9.12 3.01 0.65
CA ILE A 49 -9.95 2.10 -0.14
C ILE A 49 -10.80 2.88 -1.13
N ARG A 50 -11.41 3.99 -0.71
CA ARG A 50 -12.21 4.79 -1.64
C ARG A 50 -11.34 5.39 -2.74
N LYS A 51 -10.14 5.84 -2.37
CA LYS A 51 -9.18 6.38 -3.33
C LYS A 51 -8.71 5.34 -4.33
N TRP A 52 -8.41 4.13 -3.85
CA TRP A 52 -8.08 2.97 -4.67
C TRP A 52 -9.18 2.62 -5.66
N TYR A 53 -10.42 2.55 -5.19
CA TYR A 53 -11.55 2.26 -6.07
C TYR A 53 -11.71 3.30 -7.17
N GLU A 54 -11.57 4.59 -6.86
CA GLU A 54 -11.59 5.65 -7.87
C GLU A 54 -10.39 5.57 -8.84
N ASP A 55 -9.23 5.09 -8.38
CA ASP A 55 -8.08 4.86 -9.26
C ASP A 55 -8.31 3.67 -10.20
N CYS A 56 -8.91 2.57 -9.73
CA CYS A 56 -9.33 1.46 -10.59
C CYS A 56 -10.33 1.91 -11.66
N LEU A 57 -11.31 2.75 -11.29
CA LEU A 57 -12.35 3.24 -12.22
C LEU A 57 -11.83 4.17 -13.32
N LYS A 58 -10.58 4.62 -13.27
CA LYS A 58 -9.95 5.40 -14.36
C LYS A 58 -9.60 4.52 -15.57
N TYR A 59 -9.52 3.21 -15.38
CA TYR A 59 -9.04 2.26 -16.38
C TYR A 59 -10.12 1.23 -16.69
N SER A 60 -9.98 0.58 -17.85
CA SER A 60 -10.64 -0.69 -18.07
C SER A 60 -10.11 -1.72 -17.06
N PRO A 61 -10.91 -2.71 -16.62
CA PRO A 61 -10.39 -3.82 -15.82
C PRO A 61 -9.21 -4.59 -16.45
N PHE A 62 -9.03 -4.46 -17.77
CA PHE A 62 -7.91 -5.04 -18.51
C PHE A 62 -6.66 -4.14 -18.59
N ASP A 63 -6.81 -2.83 -18.34
CA ASP A 63 -5.72 -1.85 -18.44
C ASP A 63 -5.14 -1.52 -17.07
N TYR A 64 -5.91 -1.71 -15.99
CA TYR A 64 -5.46 -1.44 -14.64
C TYR A 64 -4.41 -2.47 -14.18
N LEU A 65 -3.26 -1.98 -13.74
CA LEU A 65 -2.27 -2.79 -13.03
C LEU A 65 -2.10 -2.27 -11.59
N PRO A 66 -2.15 -3.13 -10.56
CA PRO A 66 -1.86 -2.76 -9.18
C PRO A 66 -0.55 -1.98 -9.02
N SER A 67 0.48 -2.27 -9.81
CA SER A 67 1.80 -1.60 -9.82
C SER A 67 1.74 -0.13 -10.20
N MET A 68 0.66 0.32 -10.85
CA MET A 68 0.47 1.73 -11.16
C MET A 68 0.40 2.58 -9.88
N TYR A 69 -0.08 2.04 -8.76
CA TYR A 69 -0.32 2.82 -7.55
C TYR A 69 0.31 2.20 -6.31
N LEU A 70 0.94 3.04 -5.49
CA LEU A 70 1.42 2.66 -4.16
C LEU A 70 0.66 3.44 -3.09
N TYR A 71 0.08 2.74 -2.11
CA TYR A 71 -0.65 3.36 -1.01
C TYR A 71 0.19 3.32 0.26
N GLN A 72 0.67 4.46 0.72
CA GLN A 72 1.35 4.60 2.00
C GLN A 72 0.34 4.97 3.08
N CYS A 73 0.23 4.12 4.10
CA CYS A 73 -0.66 4.32 5.23
C CYS A 73 0.15 4.41 6.52
N GLU A 74 -0.18 5.36 7.39
CA GLU A 74 0.32 5.42 8.76
C GLU A 74 -0.86 5.26 9.71
N GLU A 75 -0.70 4.42 10.73
CA GLU A 75 -1.75 4.16 11.72
C GLU A 75 -1.16 3.95 13.11
N LEU A 76 -1.76 4.62 14.11
CA LEU A 76 -1.30 4.59 15.50
C LEU A 76 -1.94 3.46 16.33
N SER A 77 -3.18 3.08 15.99
CA SER A 77 -4.00 2.18 16.81
C SER A 77 -3.71 0.72 16.54
N ASP A 78 -3.27 0.00 17.58
CA ASP A 78 -3.15 -1.47 17.59
C ASP A 78 -4.45 -2.18 17.19
N ARG A 79 -5.59 -1.56 17.48
CA ARG A 79 -6.91 -2.15 17.20
C ARG A 79 -7.35 -1.95 15.75
N ALA A 80 -6.90 -0.88 15.09
CA ALA A 80 -7.30 -0.58 13.72
C ALA A 80 -6.39 -1.28 12.69
N LEU A 81 -5.11 -1.43 13.04
CA LEU A 81 -4.08 -1.98 12.16
C LEU A 81 -4.46 -3.35 11.53
N PRO A 82 -4.97 -4.37 12.26
CA PRO A 82 -5.31 -5.65 11.63
C PRO A 82 -6.39 -5.51 10.55
N PHE A 83 -7.35 -4.62 10.75
CA PHE A 83 -8.42 -4.36 9.78
C PHE A 83 -7.90 -3.59 8.57
N LEU A 84 -6.98 -2.63 8.79
CA LEU A 84 -6.30 -1.93 7.70
C LEU A 84 -5.53 -2.93 6.83
N LEU A 85 -4.66 -3.75 7.42
CA LEU A 85 -3.87 -4.75 6.71
C LEU A 85 -4.77 -5.73 5.95
N PHE A 86 -5.77 -6.29 6.62
CA PHE A 86 -6.74 -7.19 5.98
C PHE A 86 -7.43 -6.52 4.79
N ASN A 87 -7.88 -5.28 4.94
CA ASN A 87 -8.57 -4.56 3.87
C ASN A 87 -7.69 -4.33 2.64
N LEU A 88 -6.40 -4.03 2.84
CA LEU A 88 -5.45 -3.82 1.75
C LEU A 88 -5.13 -5.14 1.03
N LEU A 89 -4.90 -6.22 1.79
CA LEU A 89 -4.55 -7.55 1.27
C LEU A 89 -5.65 -8.14 0.38
N ILE A 90 -6.89 -8.16 0.86
CA ILE A 90 -8.01 -8.76 0.10
C ILE A 90 -8.40 -7.99 -1.17
N ARG A 91 -7.91 -6.76 -1.32
CA ARG A 91 -8.16 -5.89 -2.47
C ARG A 91 -7.04 -5.93 -3.50
N GLY A 92 -6.00 -6.73 -3.29
CA GLY A 92 -4.90 -6.83 -4.25
C GLY A 92 -4.10 -5.52 -4.38
N MET A 93 -4.04 -4.70 -3.32
CA MET A 93 -3.38 -3.40 -3.33
C MET A 93 -1.87 -3.52 -3.13
N ASN A 94 -1.08 -2.60 -3.69
CA ASN A 94 0.31 -2.38 -3.29
C ASN A 94 0.37 -1.27 -2.23
N ALA A 95 0.93 -1.55 -1.06
CA ALA A 95 0.92 -0.60 0.04
C ALA A 95 2.12 -0.73 0.98
N THR A 96 2.52 0.38 1.58
CA THR A 96 3.42 0.42 2.74
C THR A 96 2.61 0.87 3.95
N VAL A 97 2.73 0.16 5.07
CA VAL A 97 1.97 0.46 6.29
C VAL A 97 2.93 0.67 7.45
N ILE A 98 2.96 1.89 7.99
CA ILE A 98 3.75 2.24 9.17
C ILE A 98 2.81 2.20 10.38
N HIS A 99 3.05 1.27 11.29
CA HIS A 99 2.35 1.22 12.57
C HIS A 99 3.09 2.10 13.56
N GLY A 100 2.59 3.29 13.85
CA GLY A 100 3.33 4.27 14.65
C GLY A 100 2.66 5.62 14.75
N ASP A 101 3.37 6.56 15.37
CA ASP A 101 2.96 7.95 15.47
C ASP A 101 3.55 8.76 14.30
N ALA A 102 2.65 9.21 13.42
CA ALA A 102 2.97 9.98 12.22
C ALA A 102 3.69 11.31 12.52
N LEU A 103 3.45 11.91 13.69
CA LEU A 103 3.99 13.21 14.09
C LEU A 103 5.38 13.08 14.71
N THR A 104 5.56 12.14 15.64
CA THR A 104 6.85 11.93 16.30
C THR A 104 7.84 11.12 15.44
N ARG A 105 7.32 10.44 14.41
CA ARG A 105 8.04 9.46 13.58
C ARG A 105 8.56 8.27 14.38
N GLU A 106 7.89 7.92 15.47
CA GLU A 106 8.15 6.70 16.22
C GLU A 106 7.30 5.56 15.64
N ALA A 107 7.93 4.49 15.18
CA ALA A 107 7.26 3.33 14.59
C ALA A 107 7.39 2.10 15.51
N LYS A 108 6.32 1.34 15.66
CA LYS A 108 6.37 -0.01 16.23
C LYS A 108 6.91 -0.98 15.20
N GLN A 109 6.25 -1.04 14.04
CA GLN A 109 6.58 -1.94 12.95
C GLN A 109 6.20 -1.31 11.61
N MET A 110 6.76 -1.90 10.55
CA MET A 110 6.41 -1.54 9.19
C MET A 110 6.12 -2.79 8.36
N TYR A 111 5.09 -2.69 7.53
CA TYR A 111 4.63 -3.76 6.66
C TYR A 111 4.66 -3.33 5.20
N PHE A 112 4.94 -4.28 4.33
CA PHE A 112 4.88 -4.11 2.90
C PHE A 112 3.86 -5.08 2.32
N ILE A 113 2.92 -4.55 1.56
CA ILE A 113 1.84 -5.30 0.94
C ILE A 113 2.06 -5.20 -0.56
N GLN A 114 2.15 -6.34 -1.23
CA GLN A 114 2.44 -6.37 -2.65
C GLN A 114 1.53 -7.35 -3.40
N ASN A 115 1.03 -6.96 -4.55
CA ASN A 115 0.35 -7.83 -5.49
C ASN A 115 1.41 -8.47 -6.39
N ASP A 116 1.84 -9.67 -6.03
CA ASP A 116 2.97 -10.37 -6.67
C ASP A 116 2.78 -10.52 -8.18
N LYS A 117 1.53 -10.74 -8.61
CA LYS A 117 1.18 -11.07 -10.01
C LYS A 117 0.75 -9.87 -10.83
N ASP A 118 0.74 -8.68 -10.25
CA ASP A 118 0.21 -7.46 -10.87
C ASP A 118 -1.20 -7.60 -11.46
N ASP A 119 -2.04 -8.39 -10.78
CA ASP A 119 -3.35 -8.76 -11.31
C ASP A 119 -4.44 -8.22 -10.37
N LEU A 120 -5.35 -7.43 -10.95
CA LEU A 120 -6.49 -6.84 -10.27
C LEU A 120 -7.34 -7.85 -9.47
N LEU A 121 -7.40 -9.10 -9.90
CA LEU A 121 -8.22 -10.13 -9.27
C LEU A 121 -7.49 -10.93 -8.20
N ASN A 122 -6.17 -10.81 -8.09
CA ASN A 122 -5.37 -11.51 -7.09
C ASN A 122 -5.28 -10.73 -5.78
N PHE A 123 -5.15 -11.47 -4.68
CA PHE A 123 -4.83 -10.89 -3.38
C PHE A 123 -3.36 -10.51 -3.28
N SER A 124 -3.06 -9.57 -2.39
CA SER A 124 -1.69 -9.20 -2.10
C SER A 124 -1.06 -10.09 -1.04
N SER A 125 0.25 -10.26 -1.13
CA SER A 125 1.10 -10.87 -0.13
C SER A 125 1.41 -9.89 0.99
N PHE A 126 1.59 -10.45 2.20
CA PHE A 126 1.93 -9.71 3.40
C PHE A 126 3.40 -9.90 3.73
N ASN A 127 4.13 -8.79 3.79
CA ASN A 127 5.54 -8.76 4.11
C ASN A 127 5.79 -7.85 5.32
N ILE A 128 6.81 -8.17 6.09
CA ILE A 128 7.28 -7.38 7.22
C ILE A 128 8.58 -6.72 6.78
N MET A 129 8.77 -5.42 7.05
CA MET A 129 10.01 -4.73 6.71
C MET A 129 11.04 -4.86 7.83
N PRO A 130 12.35 -4.94 7.52
CA PRO A 130 13.38 -5.04 8.53
C PRO A 130 13.64 -3.67 9.19
N HIS A 131 14.09 -3.67 10.44
CA HIS A 131 14.58 -2.46 11.14
C HIS A 131 16.00 -2.11 10.66
N SER A 132 16.13 -1.80 9.36
CA SER A 132 17.39 -1.42 8.73
C SER A 132 17.50 0.09 8.56
N GLU A 133 18.73 0.62 8.52
CA GLU A 133 18.96 2.05 8.27
C GLU A 133 18.34 2.54 6.96
N THR A 134 18.23 1.67 5.95
CA THR A 134 17.60 2.01 4.66
C THR A 134 16.11 2.27 4.85
N VAL A 135 15.42 1.40 5.57
CA VAL A 135 13.98 1.55 5.88
C VAL A 135 13.77 2.80 6.75
N GLU A 136 14.64 3.04 7.73
CA GLU A 136 14.57 4.23 8.58
C GLU A 136 14.69 5.53 7.79
N LYS A 137 15.65 5.60 6.85
CA LYS A 137 15.86 6.79 6.01
C LYS A 137 14.72 6.99 5.03
N GLU A 138 14.28 5.93 4.34
CA GLU A 138 13.24 5.99 3.30
C GLU A 138 11.89 6.43 3.89
N PHE A 139 11.51 5.84 5.02
CA PHE A 139 10.22 6.10 5.67
C PHE A 139 10.30 7.14 6.78
N ASN A 140 11.45 7.82 6.90
CA ASN A 140 11.69 8.86 7.90
C ASN A 140 11.28 8.40 9.31
N ILE A 141 11.81 7.26 9.76
CA ILE A 141 11.55 6.68 11.08
C ILE A 141 12.67 7.12 12.02
N HIS A 142 12.31 7.79 13.12
CA HIS A 142 13.29 8.30 14.08
C HIS A 142 13.62 7.28 15.17
N LYS A 143 12.70 6.36 15.46
CA LYS A 143 12.84 5.40 16.56
C LYS A 143 11.86 4.24 16.44
N TRP A 144 12.35 3.03 16.72
CA TRP A 144 11.53 1.84 16.86
C TRP A 144 11.04 1.66 18.30
N LEU A 145 9.75 1.36 18.48
CA LEU A 145 9.11 1.16 19.78
C LEU A 145 9.04 -0.31 20.19
N GLU A 146 9.12 -1.22 19.23
CA GLU A 146 9.03 -2.66 19.43
C GLU A 146 10.28 -3.36 18.88
N PRO A 147 10.63 -4.56 19.38
CA PRO A 147 11.73 -5.34 18.82
C PRO A 147 11.42 -5.75 17.38
N VAL A 148 12.47 -5.97 16.58
CA VAL A 148 12.35 -6.47 15.21
C VAL A 148 11.59 -7.80 15.20
N ILE A 149 10.59 -7.89 14.32
CA ILE A 149 9.94 -9.17 14.00
C ILE A 149 10.78 -9.82 12.89
N GLU A 150 10.84 -11.16 12.90
CA GLU A 150 11.50 -11.90 11.82
C GLU A 150 10.96 -11.41 10.47
N HIS A 151 11.88 -10.93 9.64
CA HIS A 151 11.59 -10.40 8.33
C HIS A 151 10.96 -11.50 7.47
N ILE A 152 9.79 -11.23 6.92
CA ILE A 152 9.06 -12.15 6.04
C ILE A 152 8.79 -11.42 4.75
N GLU A 153 9.24 -11.99 3.65
CA GLU A 153 8.97 -11.51 2.30
C GLU A 153 8.44 -12.63 1.43
N SER A 154 7.58 -12.26 0.50
CA SER A 154 7.13 -13.12 -0.57
C SER A 154 8.34 -13.57 -1.41
N PRO A 155 8.33 -14.82 -1.90
CA PRO A 155 9.40 -15.35 -2.71
C PRO A 155 9.47 -14.71 -4.10
N LEU A 156 8.39 -14.04 -4.54
CA LEU A 156 8.37 -13.28 -5.80
C LEU A 156 8.71 -11.84 -5.45
N SER A 157 9.94 -11.42 -5.79
CA SER A 157 10.29 -10.00 -5.65
C SER A 157 9.68 -9.22 -6.82
N VAL A 158 9.26 -7.98 -6.54
CA VAL A 158 8.81 -7.05 -7.60
C VAL A 158 9.92 -6.85 -8.64
N ALA A 159 11.19 -6.87 -8.23
CA ALA A 159 12.33 -6.77 -9.14
C ALA A 159 12.44 -8.01 -10.04
N ASP A 160 12.17 -9.21 -9.52
CA ASP A 160 12.25 -10.46 -10.28
C ASP A 160 11.22 -10.44 -11.43
N ARG A 161 10.05 -9.84 -11.22
CA ARG A 161 9.05 -9.64 -12.28
C ARG A 161 9.61 -8.81 -13.43
N TYR A 162 10.17 -7.64 -13.14
CA TYR A 162 10.70 -6.75 -14.17
C TYR A 162 11.95 -7.33 -14.86
N LEU A 163 12.78 -8.07 -14.13
CA LEU A 163 13.93 -8.77 -14.72
C LEU A 163 13.49 -9.88 -15.68
N ASN A 164 12.49 -10.69 -15.30
CA ASN A 164 11.95 -11.72 -16.18
C ASN A 164 11.28 -11.13 -17.43
N GLU A 165 10.55 -10.02 -17.31
CA GLU A 165 9.95 -9.31 -18.47
C GLU A 165 11.03 -8.83 -19.45
N LEU A 166 12.12 -8.24 -18.94
CA LEU A 166 13.26 -7.80 -19.75
C LEU A 166 13.95 -8.98 -20.47
N GLU A 167 14.14 -10.10 -19.78
CA GLU A 167 14.73 -11.31 -20.39
C GLU A 167 13.86 -11.87 -21.53
N ILE A 168 12.53 -11.84 -21.38
CA ILE A 168 11.59 -12.29 -22.42
C ILE A 168 11.62 -11.35 -23.63
N GLU A 169 11.63 -10.03 -23.43
CA GLU A 169 11.74 -9.05 -24.52
C GLU A 169 13.06 -9.20 -25.31
N ASP A 170 14.17 -9.49 -24.62
CA ASP A 170 15.48 -9.72 -25.22
C ASP A 170 15.51 -11.03 -26.05
N GLU A 171 14.83 -12.10 -25.60
CA GLU A 171 14.69 -13.34 -26.36
C GLU A 171 13.82 -13.16 -27.62
N GLU A 172 12.68 -12.48 -27.51
CA GLU A 172 11.80 -12.21 -28.66
C GLU A 172 12.48 -11.32 -29.70
N THR A 173 13.18 -10.26 -29.27
CA THR A 173 13.95 -9.41 -30.19
C THR A 173 15.14 -10.13 -30.81
N SER A 174 15.75 -11.08 -30.10
CA SER A 174 16.81 -11.94 -30.64
C SER A 174 16.29 -12.93 -31.69
N GLN A 175 15.11 -13.51 -31.47
CA GLN A 175 14.45 -14.39 -32.45
C GLN A 175 14.03 -13.61 -33.70
N LEU A 176 13.51 -12.38 -33.55
CA LEU A 176 13.14 -11.51 -34.67
C LEU A 176 14.33 -11.05 -35.52
N LYS A 177 15.54 -10.95 -34.94
CA LYS A 177 16.79 -10.65 -35.68
C LYS A 177 17.36 -11.84 -36.45
N LEU A 178 16.86 -13.06 -36.20
CA LEU A 178 17.26 -14.27 -36.91
C LEU A 178 16.45 -14.54 -38.19
N PHE A 179 15.42 -13.72 -38.47
CA PHE A 179 14.63 -13.72 -39.69
C PHE A 179 14.96 -12.51 -40.56
#